data_AF-A0A9Q1JH31-F1
#
_entry.id   AF-A0A9Q1JH31-F1
#
_cell.length_a   1.000
_cell.length_b   1.000
_cell.length_c   1.000
_cell.angle_alpha   90.00
_cell.angle_beta   90.00
_cell.angle_gamma   90.00
#
_symmetry.space_group_name_H-M   'P 1'
#
loop_
_entity.id
_entity.type
_entity.pdbx_description
1 polymer ?
#
loop_
_entity_poly.entity_id
_entity_poly.type
_entity_poly.pdbx_seq_one_letter_code
_entity_poly.pdbx_strand_id
1 'polypeptide(L)'
;MSNELLKFLADEVKKGNQPNNTFKFSSFVAAADIISKKFNVKCLTDHIDNHLRTVKTAWGIIAKLRNQSYCGWDENMRMIRMSPDVYNTYVEANPTHEKYLNKKIDMHDEMTIVDGNDIARGSGLKSFDDVEIQSLGVVNLEEKGDGDDEFMKENDEQLTSSTPLESRKSRKRTRDDDLEL
;
A
#
# COMPACT_ATOMS: atom_id res chain seq x y z
N MET A 1 -9.23 12.43 7.98
CA MET A 1 -8.73 11.68 6.79
C MET A 1 -9.52 10.40 6.54
N SER A 2 -9.58 9.44 7.49
CA SER A 2 -10.20 8.11 7.27
C SER A 2 -11.64 8.13 6.77
N ASN A 3 -12.53 8.91 7.42
CA ASN A 3 -13.93 9.02 7.02
C ASN A 3 -14.07 9.44 5.54
N GLU A 4 -13.27 10.41 5.11
CA GLU A 4 -13.34 10.91 3.74
C GLU A 4 -12.80 9.91 2.74
N LEU A 5 -11.68 9.28 3.07
CA LEU A 5 -11.07 8.28 2.20
C LEU A 5 -12.04 7.12 1.97
N LEU A 6 -12.61 6.56 3.03
CA LEU A 6 -13.48 5.40 2.92
C LEU A 6 -14.79 5.71 2.20
N LYS A 7 -15.37 6.90 2.39
CA LYS A 7 -16.54 7.35 1.61
C LYS A 7 -16.23 7.40 0.13
N PHE A 8 -15.11 8.02 -0.25
CA PHE A 8 -14.69 8.09 -1.64
C PHE A 8 -14.43 6.69 -2.23
N LEU A 9 -13.67 5.85 -1.51
CA LEU A 9 -13.37 4.50 -1.97
C LEU A 9 -14.62 3.63 -2.09
N ALA A 10 -15.58 3.74 -1.16
CA ALA A 10 -16.86 3.03 -1.25
C ALA A 10 -17.64 3.43 -2.52
N ASP A 11 -17.59 4.70 -2.92
CA ASP A 11 -18.20 5.14 -4.18
C ASP A 11 -17.43 4.63 -5.40
N GLU A 12 -16.10 4.51 -5.33
CA GLU A 12 -15.30 3.85 -6.37
C GLU A 12 -15.65 2.37 -6.52
N VAL A 13 -15.93 1.66 -5.41
CA VAL A 13 -16.44 0.27 -5.45
C VAL A 13 -17.77 0.21 -6.19
N LYS A 14 -18.72 1.08 -5.85
CA LYS A 14 -20.05 1.13 -6.50
C LYS A 14 -19.97 1.44 -8.00
N LYS A 15 -18.95 2.17 -8.43
CA LYS A 15 -18.67 2.45 -9.86
C LYS A 15 -17.97 1.29 -10.59
N GLY A 16 -17.60 0.21 -9.89
CA GLY A 16 -16.88 -0.92 -10.46
C GLY A 16 -15.36 -0.70 -10.63
N ASN A 17 -14.79 0.31 -9.94
CA ASN A 17 -13.35 0.60 -10.02
C ASN A 17 -12.48 -0.26 -9.09
N GLN A 18 -13.07 -1.32 -8.53
CA GLN A 18 -12.39 -2.30 -7.70
C GLN A 18 -12.53 -3.72 -8.28
N PRO A 19 -11.98 -4.00 -9.48
CA PRO A 19 -11.95 -5.37 -9.99
C PRO A 19 -11.13 -6.26 -9.05
N ASN A 20 -11.67 -7.42 -8.68
CA ASN A 20 -11.00 -8.41 -7.83
C ASN A 20 -10.56 -7.91 -6.44
N ASN A 21 -11.32 -6.99 -5.83
CA ASN A 21 -11.02 -6.39 -4.51
C ASN A 21 -9.75 -5.49 -4.49
N THR A 22 -9.22 -5.13 -5.66
CA THR A 22 -8.07 -4.22 -5.81
C THR A 22 -8.49 -2.94 -6.51
N PHE A 23 -8.17 -1.79 -5.91
CA PHE A 23 -8.44 -0.49 -6.52
C PHE A 23 -7.46 -0.20 -7.66
N LYS A 24 -7.94 0.44 -8.72
CA LYS A 24 -7.08 0.98 -9.78
C LYS A 24 -6.20 2.10 -9.24
N PHE A 25 -5.00 2.27 -9.82
CA PHE A 25 -4.11 3.38 -9.48
C PHE A 25 -4.78 4.76 -9.62
N SER A 26 -5.64 4.92 -10.64
CA SER A 26 -6.43 6.14 -10.85
C SER A 26 -7.32 6.49 -9.64
N SER A 27 -7.85 5.50 -8.92
CA SER A 27 -8.65 5.72 -7.72
C SER A 27 -7.79 6.24 -6.56
N PHE A 28 -6.53 5.79 -6.44
CA PHE A 28 -5.60 6.34 -5.44
C PHE A 28 -5.21 7.79 -5.73
N VAL A 29 -4.97 8.12 -7.01
CA VAL A 29 -4.69 9.50 -7.44
C VAL A 29 -5.87 10.41 -7.12
N ALA A 30 -7.09 10.00 -7.51
CA ALA A 30 -8.30 10.78 -7.23
C ALA A 30 -8.56 10.95 -5.72
N ALA A 31 -8.32 9.90 -4.92
CA ALA A 31 -8.41 9.98 -3.46
C ALA A 31 -7.41 10.99 -2.88
N ALA A 32 -6.16 10.96 -3.35
CA ALA A 32 -5.12 11.90 -2.93
C ALA A 32 -5.51 13.36 -3.25
N ASP A 33 -6.06 13.61 -4.44
CA ASP A 33 -6.54 14.94 -4.84
C ASP A 33 -7.70 15.43 -3.96
N ILE A 34 -8.68 14.57 -3.70
CA ILE A 34 -9.85 14.92 -2.88
C ILE A 34 -9.45 15.23 -1.45
N ILE A 35 -8.60 14.39 -0.85
CA ILE A 35 -8.09 14.63 0.50
C ILE A 35 -7.23 15.87 0.54
N SER A 36 -6.37 16.09 -0.46
CA SER A 36 -5.52 17.28 -0.52
C SER A 36 -6.36 18.55 -0.55
N LYS A 37 -7.40 18.58 -1.39
CA LYS A 37 -8.34 19.71 -1.50
C LYS A 37 -9.14 19.90 -0.21
N LYS A 38 -9.63 18.82 0.40
CA LYS A 38 -10.51 18.90 1.57
C LYS A 38 -9.79 19.39 2.82
N PHE A 39 -8.57 18.91 3.05
CA PHE A 39 -7.80 19.24 4.25
C PHE A 39 -6.77 20.35 4.01
N ASN A 40 -6.63 20.83 2.76
CA ASN A 40 -5.65 21.82 2.34
C ASN A 40 -4.20 21.40 2.69
N VAL A 41 -3.88 20.12 2.47
CA VAL A 41 -2.58 19.51 2.76
C VAL A 41 -2.10 18.75 1.53
N LYS A 42 -0.79 18.73 1.27
CA LYS A 42 -0.24 17.88 0.20
C LYS A 42 -0.39 16.40 0.57
N CYS A 43 -1.31 15.70 -0.10
CA CYS A 43 -1.49 14.25 0.04
C CYS A 43 -1.00 13.57 -1.25
N LEU A 44 -0.16 12.55 -1.11
CA LEU A 44 0.34 11.73 -2.21
C LEU A 44 -0.36 10.38 -2.22
N THR A 45 -0.30 9.68 -3.35
CA THR A 45 -0.84 8.32 -3.50
C THR A 45 -0.31 7.36 -2.43
N ASP A 46 0.97 7.48 -2.09
CA ASP A 46 1.62 6.62 -1.08
C ASP A 46 1.03 6.85 0.31
N HIS A 47 0.63 8.09 0.63
CA HIS A 47 -0.06 8.39 1.88
C HIS A 47 -1.43 7.71 1.92
N ILE A 48 -2.14 7.67 0.78
CA ILE A 48 -3.43 6.97 0.68
C ILE A 48 -3.26 5.48 0.87
N ASP A 49 -2.29 4.88 0.19
CA ASP A 49 -2.03 3.44 0.24
C ASP A 49 -1.61 3.00 1.66
N ASN A 50 -0.68 3.72 2.28
CA ASN A 50 -0.27 3.47 3.66
C ASN A 50 -1.43 3.61 4.67
N HIS A 51 -2.24 4.66 4.50
CA HIS A 51 -3.41 4.88 5.36
C HIS A 51 -4.47 3.79 5.16
N LEU A 52 -4.73 3.37 3.92
CA LEU A 52 -5.67 2.29 3.62
C LEU A 52 -5.20 0.96 4.21
N ARG A 53 -3.90 0.64 4.13
CA ARG A 53 -3.32 -0.52 4.83
C ARG A 53 -3.60 -0.47 6.33
N THR A 54 -3.31 0.67 6.96
CA THR A 54 -3.55 0.86 8.41
C THR A 54 -5.03 0.67 8.78
N VAL A 55 -5.94 1.23 7.99
CA VAL A 55 -7.39 1.09 8.18
C VAL A 55 -7.85 -0.36 7.98
N LYS A 56 -7.33 -1.07 6.97
CA LYS A 56 -7.62 -2.50 6.75
C LYS A 56 -7.11 -3.38 7.90
N THR A 57 -5.92 -3.10 8.44
CA THR A 57 -5.41 -3.82 9.63
C THR A 57 -6.32 -3.61 10.84
N ALA A 58 -6.74 -2.36 11.10
CA ALA A 58 -7.69 -2.05 12.16
C ALA A 58 -9.03 -2.79 11.98
N TRP A 59 -9.53 -2.82 10.74
CA TRP A 59 -10.75 -3.56 10.39
C TRP A 59 -10.62 -5.06 10.62
N GLY A 60 -9.48 -5.66 10.27
CA GLY A 60 -9.19 -7.06 10.55
C GLY A 60 -9.23 -7.38 12.05
N ILE A 61 -8.67 -6.52 12.90
CA ILE A 61 -8.74 -6.66 14.36
C ILE A 61 -10.21 -6.61 14.83
N ILE A 62 -10.98 -5.64 14.36
CA ILE A 62 -12.41 -5.50 14.67
C ILE A 62 -13.18 -6.76 14.25
N ALA A 63 -12.95 -7.26 13.04
CA ALA A 63 -13.59 -8.47 12.53
C ALA A 63 -13.27 -9.70 13.39
N LYS A 64 -12.00 -9.85 13.83
CA LYS A 64 -11.60 -10.93 14.75
C LYS A 64 -12.29 -10.82 16.10
N LEU A 65 -12.32 -9.62 16.68
CA LEU A 65 -12.96 -9.33 17.96
C LEU A 65 -14.46 -9.64 17.93
N ARG A 66 -15.15 -9.30 16.84
CA ARG A 66 -16.58 -9.60 16.64
C ARG A 66 -16.89 -11.10 16.63
N ASN A 67 -15.93 -11.92 16.24
CA ASN A 67 -16.07 -13.38 16.20
C ASN A 67 -15.67 -14.08 17.51
N GLN A 68 -15.28 -13.33 18.55
CA GLN A 68 -14.94 -13.90 19.86
C GLN A 68 -16.19 -14.13 20.71
N SER A 69 -16.25 -15.26 21.41
CA SER A 69 -17.39 -15.62 22.27
C SER A 69 -17.59 -14.68 23.46
N TYR A 70 -16.53 -14.02 23.91
CA TYR A 70 -16.55 -13.05 25.02
C TYR A 70 -16.83 -11.60 24.57
N CYS A 71 -17.05 -11.38 23.27
CA CYS A 71 -17.41 -10.09 22.69
C CYS A 71 -18.85 -10.10 22.19
N GLY A 72 -19.63 -9.10 22.58
CA GLY A 72 -20.89 -8.77 21.93
C GLY A 72 -20.71 -7.76 20.80
N TRP A 73 -21.72 -7.64 19.94
CA TRP A 73 -21.81 -6.60 18.91
C TRP A 73 -23.06 -5.75 19.14
N ASP A 74 -22.90 -4.44 19.23
CA ASP A 74 -24.00 -3.48 19.30
C ASP A 74 -24.25 -2.91 17.90
N GLU A 75 -25.34 -3.36 17.27
CA GLU A 75 -25.70 -2.98 15.90
C GLU A 75 -26.03 -1.48 15.80
N ASN A 76 -26.65 -0.90 16.83
CA ASN A 76 -27.11 0.49 16.83
C ASN A 76 -25.93 1.47 16.94
N MET A 77 -24.97 1.14 17.79
CA MET A 77 -23.78 1.97 18.00
C MET A 77 -22.59 1.54 17.14
N ARG A 78 -22.70 0.46 16.35
CA ARG A 78 -21.61 -0.13 15.57
C ARG A 78 -20.35 -0.30 16.44
N MET A 79 -20.47 -1.00 17.57
CA MET A 79 -19.35 -1.15 18.51
C MET A 79 -19.22 -2.56 19.06
N ILE A 80 -17.99 -2.93 19.40
CA ILE A 80 -17.69 -4.15 20.14
C ILE A 80 -18.03 -3.91 21.61
N ARG A 81 -18.93 -4.73 22.16
CA ARG A 81 -19.30 -4.75 23.58
C ARG A 81 -18.43 -5.79 24.29
N MET A 82 -17.60 -5.35 25.23
CA MET A 82 -16.84 -6.23 26.09
C MET A 82 -17.20 -5.94 27.55
N SER A 83 -17.48 -7.00 28.32
CA SER A 83 -17.84 -6.86 29.74
C SER A 83 -16.63 -6.34 30.54
N PRO A 84 -16.87 -5.56 31.62
CA PRO A 84 -15.80 -5.07 32.48
C PRO A 84 -14.90 -6.17 33.03
N ASP A 85 -15.47 -7.36 33.30
CA ASP A 85 -14.76 -8.50 33.86
C ASP A 85 -13.67 -9.07 32.94
N VAL A 86 -13.86 -8.95 31.62
CA VAL A 86 -12.90 -9.44 30.60
C VAL A 86 -12.05 -8.30 30.04
N TYR A 87 -12.57 -7.07 30.06
CA TYR A 87 -11.95 -5.90 29.44
C TYR A 87 -10.52 -5.65 29.92
N ASN A 88 -10.29 -5.58 31.24
CA ASN A 88 -8.98 -5.25 31.79
C ASN A 88 -7.94 -6.31 31.40
N THR A 89 -8.25 -7.58 31.61
CA THR A 89 -7.36 -8.70 31.25
C THR A 89 -7.04 -8.72 29.75
N TYR A 90 -8.03 -8.42 28.89
CA TYR A 90 -7.83 -8.38 27.46
C TYR A 90 -6.93 -7.22 27.02
N VAL A 91 -7.16 -6.01 27.56
CA VAL A 91 -6.39 -4.81 27.24
C VAL A 91 -4.96 -4.91 27.76
N GLU A 92 -4.74 -5.52 28.93
CA GLU A 92 -3.39 -5.82 29.44
C GLU A 92 -2.60 -6.72 28.47
N ALA A 93 -3.25 -7.73 27.89
CA ALA A 93 -2.64 -8.60 26.89
C ALA A 93 -2.53 -7.95 25.50
N ASN A 94 -3.43 -7.02 25.16
CA ASN A 94 -3.51 -6.38 23.83
C ASN A 94 -3.74 -4.86 23.94
N PRO A 95 -2.76 -4.07 24.40
CA PRO A 95 -2.96 -2.64 24.66
C PRO A 95 -3.38 -1.84 23.41
N THR A 96 -2.92 -2.27 22.23
CA THR A 96 -3.23 -1.61 20.95
C THR A 96 -4.69 -1.77 20.52
N HIS A 97 -5.45 -2.70 21.11
CA HIS A 97 -6.84 -2.98 20.75
C HIS A 97 -7.85 -2.14 21.52
N GLU A 98 -7.43 -1.51 22.63
CA GLU A 98 -8.30 -0.71 23.50
C GLU A 98 -9.09 0.38 22.74
N LYS A 99 -8.49 0.94 21.69
CA LYS A 99 -9.12 1.95 20.83
C LYS A 99 -10.35 1.44 20.05
N TYR A 100 -10.56 0.13 19.95
CA TYR A 100 -11.67 -0.48 19.22
C TYR A 100 -12.76 -1.05 20.14
N LEU A 101 -12.46 -1.19 21.44
CA LEU A 101 -13.37 -1.80 22.42
C LEU A 101 -14.28 -0.75 23.03
N ASN A 102 -15.57 -1.07 23.18
CA ASN A 102 -16.58 -0.21 23.80
C ASN A 102 -16.62 1.22 23.23
N LYS A 103 -16.20 1.37 21.96
CA LYS A 103 -16.12 2.64 21.23
C LYS A 103 -16.86 2.50 19.90
N LYS A 104 -17.57 3.56 19.51
CA LYS A 104 -18.32 3.63 18.26
C LYS A 104 -17.38 3.56 17.05
N ILE A 105 -17.73 2.74 16.07
CA ILE A 105 -17.02 2.61 14.80
C ILE A 105 -17.83 3.35 13.72
N ASP A 106 -17.57 4.65 13.56
CA ASP A 106 -18.34 5.52 12.67
C ASP A 106 -18.27 5.12 11.18
N MET A 107 -17.20 4.43 10.76
CA MET A 107 -16.93 4.08 9.35
C MET A 107 -17.30 2.63 8.99
N HIS A 108 -18.08 1.97 9.84
CA HIS A 108 -18.35 0.53 9.69
C HIS A 108 -18.96 0.21 8.30
N ASP A 109 -19.92 1.01 7.86
CA ASP A 109 -20.70 0.72 6.66
C ASP A 109 -19.87 0.95 5.39
N GLU A 110 -19.12 2.05 5.30
CA GLU A 110 -18.20 2.30 4.19
C GLU A 110 -17.08 1.25 4.15
N MET A 111 -16.54 0.86 5.30
CA MET A 111 -15.49 -0.15 5.34
C MET A 111 -15.99 -1.52 4.89
N THR A 112 -17.23 -1.89 5.23
CA THR A 112 -17.86 -3.13 4.75
C THR A 112 -17.96 -3.15 3.22
N ILE A 113 -18.28 -2.01 2.60
CA ILE A 113 -18.30 -1.88 1.13
C ILE A 113 -16.89 -2.01 0.55
N VAL A 114 -15.92 -1.31 1.14
CA VAL A 114 -14.52 -1.24 0.65
C VAL A 114 -13.78 -2.58 0.78
N ASP A 115 -14.04 -3.34 1.84
CA ASP A 115 -13.40 -4.63 2.08
C ASP A 115 -13.89 -5.72 1.12
N GLY A 116 -15.05 -5.51 0.48
CA GLY A 116 -15.60 -6.42 -0.52
C GLY A 116 -15.90 -7.80 0.03
N ASN A 117 -16.07 -7.93 1.36
CA ASN A 117 -16.29 -9.19 2.07
C ASN A 117 -17.75 -9.66 1.92
N ASP A 118 -18.25 -9.62 0.69
CA ASP A 118 -19.53 -10.17 0.31
C ASP A 118 -19.54 -11.67 0.64
N ILE A 119 -20.59 -12.09 1.34
CA ILE A 119 -20.76 -13.39 2.02
C ILE A 119 -20.71 -14.58 1.01
N ALA A 120 -20.64 -14.32 -0.29
CA ALA A 120 -20.58 -15.29 -1.36
C ALA A 120 -19.18 -15.92 -1.60
N ARG A 121 -18.09 -15.36 -1.06
CA ARG A 121 -16.74 -15.92 -1.25
C ARG A 121 -16.36 -16.82 -0.06
N GLY A 122 -16.61 -18.11 -0.22
CA GLY A 122 -16.19 -19.14 0.73
C GLY A 122 -14.71 -18.99 1.11
N SER A 123 -14.47 -18.89 2.42
CA SER A 123 -13.23 -19.21 3.15
C SER A 123 -11.95 -19.24 2.30
N GLY A 124 -11.20 -18.12 2.27
CA GLY A 124 -9.89 -18.14 1.63
C GLY A 124 -9.18 -16.79 1.52
N LEU A 125 -9.13 -16.00 2.60
CA LEU A 125 -8.04 -15.04 2.75
C LEU A 125 -7.06 -15.63 3.76
N LYS A 126 -5.84 -15.95 3.30
CA LYS A 126 -4.72 -16.24 4.20
C LYS A 126 -4.54 -15.00 5.08
N SER A 127 -4.71 -15.16 6.39
CA SER A 127 -4.50 -14.09 7.36
C SER A 127 -3.09 -13.51 7.20
N PHE A 128 -2.99 -12.18 7.23
CA PHE A 128 -1.71 -11.45 7.31
C PHE A 128 -1.12 -11.48 8.73
N ASP A 129 -1.26 -12.61 9.43
CA ASP A 129 -1.05 -12.70 10.89
C ASP A 129 0.40 -12.76 11.34
N ASP A 130 1.38 -12.38 10.51
CA ASP A 130 2.79 -12.53 10.87
C ASP A 130 3.69 -11.34 10.53
N VAL A 131 3.18 -10.11 10.62
CA VAL A 131 4.05 -8.93 10.68
C VAL A 131 3.87 -8.23 12.02
N GLU A 132 4.63 -8.68 12.99
CA GLU A 132 4.93 -7.95 14.22
C GLU A 132 5.71 -6.67 13.85
N ILE A 133 5.01 -5.55 13.67
CA ILE A 133 5.67 -4.25 13.52
C ILE A 133 6.10 -3.79 14.92
N GLN A 134 7.31 -4.19 15.32
CA GLN A 134 7.97 -3.63 16.49
C GLN A 134 8.33 -2.15 16.21
N SER A 135 8.09 -1.34 17.23
CA SER A 135 8.21 0.12 17.31
C SER A 135 9.32 0.76 16.47
N LEU A 136 8.97 1.76 15.65
CA LEU A 136 9.90 2.62 14.90
C LEU A 136 10.80 3.42 15.86
N GLY A 137 12.01 2.92 16.08
CA GLY A 137 13.14 3.69 16.60
C GLY A 137 13.86 4.39 15.46
N VAL A 138 13.87 5.72 15.48
CA VAL A 138 14.64 6.56 14.56
C VAL A 138 16.13 6.25 14.73
N VAL A 139 16.78 5.73 13.69
CA VAL A 139 18.22 5.89 13.50
C VAL A 139 18.47 6.47 12.12
N ASN A 140 18.95 7.71 12.15
CA ASN A 140 19.61 8.39 11.05
C ASN A 140 20.85 7.57 10.68
N LEU A 141 21.03 7.14 9.44
CA LEU A 141 22.35 6.75 8.93
C LEU A 141 22.48 7.19 7.47
N GLU A 142 23.60 7.84 7.23
CA GLU A 142 23.94 8.66 6.07
C GLU A 142 24.28 7.83 4.82
N GLU A 143 24.23 8.53 3.70
CA GLU A 143 24.54 8.14 2.34
C GLU A 143 25.93 7.51 2.13
N LYS A 144 25.97 6.46 1.30
CA LYS A 144 26.95 6.14 0.24
C LYS A 144 26.38 4.95 -0.52
N GLY A 145 26.28 4.88 -1.85
CA GLY A 145 27.04 5.52 -2.92
C GLY A 145 27.47 4.40 -3.87
N ASP A 146 27.09 4.53 -5.15
CA ASP A 146 27.48 3.78 -6.36
C ASP A 146 26.97 2.34 -6.60
N GLY A 147 26.47 2.13 -7.82
CA GLY A 147 26.00 0.86 -8.37
C GLY A 147 25.10 1.07 -9.59
N ASP A 148 25.76 1.17 -10.73
CA ASP A 148 25.40 1.45 -12.12
C ASP A 148 24.33 0.54 -12.79
N ASP A 149 23.61 1.21 -13.71
CA ASP A 149 23.04 0.81 -15.01
C ASP A 149 22.60 -0.66 -15.26
N GLU A 150 21.33 -0.83 -15.65
CA GLU A 150 20.98 -1.03 -17.07
C GLU A 150 19.46 -1.11 -17.28
N PHE A 151 18.94 -0.10 -17.98
CA PHE A 151 17.55 0.00 -18.41
C PHE A 151 17.42 -0.59 -19.82
N MET A 152 17.00 -1.85 -19.94
CA MET A 152 16.68 -2.43 -21.25
C MET A 152 15.26 -2.07 -21.65
N LYS A 153 15.15 -1.22 -22.67
CA LYS A 153 13.90 -0.77 -23.28
C LYS A 153 13.63 -1.63 -24.51
N GLU A 154 12.64 -2.51 -24.41
CA GLU A 154 12.08 -3.27 -25.53
C GLU A 154 11.13 -2.36 -26.32
N ASN A 155 11.30 -2.26 -27.63
CA ASN A 155 10.33 -1.67 -28.54
C ASN A 155 10.35 -2.39 -29.89
N ASP A 156 9.14 -2.65 -30.37
CA ASP A 156 8.70 -3.42 -31.52
C ASP A 156 9.24 -3.01 -32.91
N GLU A 157 9.35 -4.05 -33.73
CA GLU A 157 9.23 -4.21 -35.20
C GLU A 157 9.10 -3.00 -36.16
N GLN A 158 9.91 -2.98 -37.23
CA GLN A 158 9.52 -3.30 -38.64
C GLN A 158 10.45 -2.64 -39.69
N LEU A 159 10.93 -3.50 -40.61
CA LEU A 159 11.29 -3.30 -42.02
C LEU A 159 12.01 -2.00 -42.48
N THR A 160 13.22 -2.15 -43.03
CA THR A 160 13.51 -2.12 -44.49
C THR A 160 15.02 -2.25 -44.76
N SER A 161 15.36 -2.81 -45.93
CA SER A 161 16.70 -3.13 -46.46
C SER A 161 17.63 -1.89 -46.55
N SER A 162 18.97 -1.96 -46.58
CA SER A 162 19.79 -2.59 -47.64
C SER A 162 21.30 -2.43 -47.31
N THR A 163 22.04 -3.55 -47.36
CA THR A 163 23.42 -3.79 -47.90
C THR A 163 24.67 -2.97 -47.50
N PRO A 164 25.89 -3.57 -47.65
CA PRO A 164 27.05 -3.30 -46.78
C PRO A 164 28.37 -2.82 -47.46
N LEU A 165 29.26 -2.27 -46.62
CA LEU A 165 30.75 -2.30 -46.57
C LEU A 165 31.64 -1.81 -47.75
N GLU A 166 32.84 -1.36 -47.32
CA GLU A 166 34.10 -1.01 -48.04
C GLU A 166 34.28 0.48 -48.44
N SER A 167 35.44 1.16 -48.31
CA SER A 167 36.84 0.74 -48.14
C SER A 167 37.77 1.90 -47.70
N ARG A 168 38.76 1.56 -46.86
CA ARG A 168 40.18 1.97 -46.79
C ARG A 168 40.65 3.35 -47.29
N LYS A 169 41.45 4.04 -46.46
CA LYS A 169 42.72 4.64 -46.93
C LYS A 169 43.79 4.73 -45.85
N SER A 170 45.01 4.39 -46.26
CA SER A 170 46.25 4.21 -45.52
C SER A 170 47.13 5.47 -45.49
N ARG A 171 47.94 5.64 -44.43
CA ARG A 171 49.34 6.10 -44.55
C ARG A 171 50.18 5.80 -43.30
N LYS A 172 51.42 5.40 -43.58
CA LYS A 172 52.49 4.93 -42.69
C LYS A 172 53.66 5.92 -42.84
N ARG A 173 54.38 6.30 -41.78
CA ARG A 173 55.73 6.92 -41.78
C ARG A 173 56.27 6.94 -40.32
N THR A 174 57.24 6.06 -39.99
CA THR A 174 58.71 6.27 -39.79
C THR A 174 59.07 6.62 -38.33
N ARG A 175 59.74 5.75 -37.53
CA ARG A 175 61.21 5.49 -37.37
C ARG A 175 61.95 6.72 -36.79
N ASP A 176 62.81 6.68 -35.76
CA ASP A 176 63.73 5.67 -35.19
C ASP A 176 64.05 5.96 -33.69
N ASP A 177 64.84 5.04 -33.11
CA ASP A 177 65.42 4.85 -31.77
C ASP A 177 66.15 6.00 -31.06
N ASP A 178 66.26 5.83 -29.73
CA ASP A 178 67.48 5.80 -28.90
C ASP A 178 67.42 6.56 -27.55
N LEU A 179 67.89 5.82 -26.53
CA LEU A 179 68.31 6.27 -25.19
C LEU A 179 69.49 7.27 -25.34
N GLU A 180 69.86 8.13 -24.40
CA GLU A 180 70.24 7.86 -23.01
C GLU A 180 70.72 9.19 -22.39
N LEU A 181 70.55 9.34 -21.08
CA LEU A 181 71.63 9.68 -20.13
C LEU A 181 71.18 9.33 -18.71
#